data_AF-A0A5A9P926-F1
#
_entry.id   AF-A0A5A9P926-F1
#
_cell.length_a   1.000
_cell.length_b   1.000
_cell.length_c   1.000
_cell.angle_alpha   90.00
_cell.angle_beta   90.00
_cell.angle_gamma   90.00
#
_symmetry.space_group_name_H-M   'P 1'
#
loop_
_entity.id
_entity.type
_entity.pdbx_description
1 polymer ?
#
loop_
_entity_poly.entity_id
_entity_poly.type
_entity_poly.pdbx_seq_one_letter_code
_entity_poly.pdbx_strand_id
1 'polypeptide(L)'
;MGGAVFTDPNTELTECACSYYEAAQGLSELTLLLKIQEYCYDNIHFMKAFQKIVVLLYKADVLSEEVILKWYTEGHVAKGKSVFLEQMKKFVEWLKNAEEESESEEEEAD
;
A
#
# COMPACT_ATOMS: atom_id res chain seq x y z
N MET A 1 41.78 -14.61 -20.99
CA MET A 1 41.41 -13.41 -20.21
C MET A 1 40.01 -13.65 -19.66
N GLY A 2 39.90 -14.37 -18.55
CA GLY A 2 38.64 -14.55 -17.84
C GLY A 2 38.77 -13.79 -16.53
N GLY A 3 38.19 -12.59 -16.47
CA GLY A 3 38.15 -11.82 -15.23
C GLY A 3 37.27 -12.58 -14.23
N ALA A 4 37.86 -13.00 -13.11
CA ALA A 4 37.08 -13.42 -11.96
C ALA A 4 36.36 -12.17 -11.45
N VAL A 5 35.04 -12.09 -11.68
CA VAL A 5 34.18 -11.16 -10.96
C VAL A 5 34.17 -11.67 -9.52
N PHE A 6 34.97 -11.04 -8.67
CA PHE A 6 34.84 -11.18 -7.23
C PHE A 6 33.46 -10.61 -6.85
N THR A 7 32.45 -11.45 -6.74
CA THR A 7 31.23 -11.09 -6.01
C THR A 7 31.61 -11.11 -4.54
N ASP A 8 31.81 -9.91 -3.98
CA ASP A 8 32.15 -9.71 -2.59
C ASP A 8 30.98 -10.22 -1.72
N PRO A 9 31.17 -11.22 -0.84
CA PRO A 9 30.08 -11.80 -0.04
C PRO A 9 29.42 -10.79 0.91
N ASN A 10 30.06 -9.64 1.18
CA ASN A 10 29.44 -8.56 1.97
C ASN A 10 28.40 -7.77 1.17
N THR A 11 28.49 -7.68 -0.16
CA THR A 11 27.51 -6.94 -0.97
C THR A 11 26.19 -7.72 -1.05
N GLU A 12 26.24 -9.04 -1.25
CA GLU A 12 25.05 -9.91 -1.27
C GLU A 12 24.30 -9.92 0.08
N LEU A 13 25.01 -9.86 1.20
CA LEU A 13 24.39 -9.79 2.53
C LEU A 13 23.67 -8.45 2.78
N THR A 14 24.20 -7.36 2.24
CA THR A 14 23.61 -6.01 2.40
C THR A 14 22.38 -5.84 1.51
N GLU A 15 22.41 -6.34 0.27
CA GLU A 15 21.25 -6.39 -0.63
C GLU A 15 20.13 -7.29 -0.08
N CYS A 16 20.48 -8.45 0.49
CA CYS A 16 19.51 -9.36 1.09
C CYS A 16 18.84 -8.75 2.33
N ALA A 17 19.61 -8.05 3.17
CA ALA A 17 19.07 -7.31 4.32
C ALA A 17 18.15 -6.15 3.91
N CYS A 18 18.50 -5.37 2.88
CA CYS A 18 17.60 -4.36 2.31
C CYS A 18 16.32 -4.98 1.75
N SER A 19 16.41 -6.08 1.00
CA SER A 19 15.24 -6.78 0.46
C SER A 19 14.32 -7.33 1.57
N TYR A 20 14.90 -7.78 2.68
CA TYR A 20 14.17 -8.26 3.85
C TYR A 20 13.53 -7.11 4.64
N TYR A 21 14.20 -5.95 4.72
CA TYR A 21 13.70 -4.77 5.42
C TYR A 21 12.59 -4.05 4.63
N GLU A 22 12.73 -3.91 3.30
CA GLU A 22 11.68 -3.39 2.42
C GLU A 22 10.46 -4.31 2.37
N ALA A 23 10.67 -5.63 2.31
CA ALA A 23 9.58 -6.59 2.44
C ALA A 23 8.85 -6.45 3.80
N ALA A 24 9.60 -6.27 4.89
CA ALA A 24 9.01 -6.09 6.22
C ALA A 24 8.20 -4.78 6.36
N GLN A 25 8.63 -3.71 5.68
CA GLN A 25 7.98 -2.40 5.75
C GLN A 25 6.60 -2.42 5.08
N GLY A 26 6.52 -2.88 3.82
CA GLY A 26 5.23 -3.03 3.12
C GLY A 26 4.29 -4.08 3.75
N LEU A 27 4.86 -5.09 4.42
CA LEU A 27 4.08 -6.06 5.21
C LEU A 27 3.48 -5.43 6.47
N SER A 28 4.17 -4.48 7.10
CA SER A 28 3.71 -3.84 8.34
C SER A 28 2.51 -2.92 8.10
N GLU A 29 2.53 -2.13 7.02
CA GLU A 29 1.42 -1.27 6.60
C GLU A 29 0.18 -2.10 6.22
N LEU A 30 0.38 -3.17 5.44
CA LEU A 30 -0.70 -4.08 5.06
C LEU A 30 -1.30 -4.76 6.29
N THR A 31 -0.45 -5.22 7.22
CA THR A 31 -0.90 -5.84 8.47
C THR A 31 -1.70 -4.87 9.33
N LEU A 32 -1.29 -3.60 9.40
CA LEU A 32 -2.04 -2.56 10.09
C LEU A 32 -3.44 -2.40 9.48
N LEU A 33 -3.54 -2.33 8.16
CA LEU A 33 -4.81 -2.18 7.44
C LEU A 33 -5.75 -3.37 7.69
N LEU A 34 -5.21 -4.60 7.72
CA LEU A 34 -5.97 -5.81 8.07
C LEU A 34 -6.48 -5.79 9.50
N LYS A 35 -5.64 -5.35 10.45
CA LYS A 35 -6.04 -5.23 11.87
C LYS A 35 -7.14 -4.19 12.06
N ILE A 36 -7.07 -3.08 11.33
CA ILE A 36 -8.13 -2.06 11.34
C ILE A 36 -9.42 -2.63 10.75
N GLN A 37 -9.34 -3.40 9.66
CA GLN A 37 -10.51 -4.04 9.06
C GLN A 37 -11.20 -5.00 10.06
N GLU A 38 -10.43 -5.86 10.74
CA GLU A 38 -10.94 -6.76 11.79
C GLU A 38 -11.61 -5.96 12.93
N TYR A 39 -10.92 -4.94 13.43
CA TYR A 39 -11.40 -4.10 14.53
C TYR A 39 -12.69 -3.35 14.16
N CYS A 40 -12.75 -2.76 12.96
CA CYS A 40 -13.93 -2.06 12.45
C CYS A 40 -15.11 -3.01 12.21
N TYR A 41 -14.85 -4.28 11.85
CA TYR A 41 -15.91 -5.27 11.71
C TYR A 41 -16.50 -5.70 13.05
N ASP A 42 -15.64 -5.93 14.05
CA ASP A 42 -16.07 -6.33 15.39
C ASP A 42 -16.79 -5.20 16.14
N ASN A 43 -16.53 -3.95 15.74
CA ASN A 43 -17.15 -2.78 16.33
C ASN A 43 -18.02 -2.03 15.29
N ILE A 44 -19.33 -2.29 15.34
CA ILE A 44 -20.33 -1.73 14.40
C ILE A 44 -20.27 -0.19 14.31
N HIS A 45 -19.91 0.50 15.39
CA HIS A 45 -19.74 1.96 15.40
C HIS A 45 -18.58 2.44 14.50
N PHE A 46 -17.54 1.63 14.33
CA PHE A 46 -16.37 1.93 13.51
C PHE A 46 -16.49 1.40 12.08
N MET A 47 -17.48 0.57 11.75
CA MET A 47 -17.74 0.13 10.36
C MET A 47 -17.95 1.31 9.40
N LYS A 48 -18.63 2.37 9.84
CA LYS A 48 -18.84 3.60 9.04
C LYS A 48 -17.64 4.54 9.07
N ALA A 49 -16.73 4.34 10.01
CA ALA A 49 -15.53 5.17 10.17
C ALA A 49 -14.32 4.61 9.41
N PHE A 50 -14.37 3.34 8.99
CA PHE A 50 -13.27 2.65 8.31
C PHE A 50 -12.67 3.47 7.17
N GLN A 51 -13.48 3.88 6.19
CA GLN A 51 -13.01 4.74 5.10
C GLN A 51 -12.29 6.01 5.59
N LYS A 52 -12.83 6.68 6.61
CA LYS A 52 -12.20 7.90 7.17
C LYS A 52 -10.86 7.60 7.83
N ILE A 53 -10.75 6.46 8.52
CA ILE A 53 -9.50 6.01 9.16
C ILE A 53 -8.44 5.77 8.08
N VAL A 54 -8.78 5.04 7.01
CA VAL A 54 -7.82 4.76 5.93
C VAL A 54 -7.38 6.04 5.23
N VAL A 55 -8.31 6.96 4.94
CA VAL A 55 -7.98 8.27 4.35
C VAL A 55 -7.08 9.10 5.27
N LEU A 56 -7.31 9.07 6.59
CA LEU A 56 -6.46 9.78 7.56
C LEU A 56 -5.05 9.19 7.62
N LEU A 57 -4.92 7.86 7.58
CA LEU A 57 -3.63 7.18 7.59
C LEU A 57 -2.84 7.41 6.30
N TYR A 58 -3.53 7.43 5.15
CA TYR A 58 -2.93 7.82 3.88
C TYR A 58 -2.39 9.26 3.93
N LYS A 59 -3.20 10.21 4.40
CA LYS A 59 -2.78 11.62 4.55
C LYS A 59 -1.68 11.85 5.59
N ALA A 60 -1.45 10.90 6.48
CA ALA A 60 -0.43 10.96 7.51
C ALA A 60 0.85 10.20 7.12
N ASP A 61 0.97 9.76 5.85
CA ASP A 61 2.09 8.98 5.34
C ASP A 61 2.32 7.67 6.12
N VAL A 62 1.26 7.11 6.72
CA VAL A 62 1.31 5.83 7.45
C VAL A 62 0.97 4.66 6.53
N LEU A 63 0.14 4.90 5.51
CA LEU A 63 -0.24 3.91 4.52
C LEU A 63 0.10 4.43 3.14
N SER A 64 0.92 3.67 2.42
CA SER A 64 1.24 3.94 1.03
C SER A 64 0.07 3.59 0.12
N GLU A 65 -0.04 4.31 -0.99
CA GLU A 65 -1.04 4.03 -2.04
C GLU A 65 -0.98 2.57 -2.49
N GLU A 66 0.23 2.08 -2.78
CA GLU A 66 0.47 0.70 -3.20
C GLU A 66 -0.14 -0.32 -2.23
N VAL A 67 -0.02 -0.07 -0.93
CA VAL A 67 -0.53 -0.97 0.11
C VAL A 67 -2.05 -0.95 0.17
N ILE A 68 -2.68 0.22 0.02
CA ILE A 68 -4.14 0.37 -0.02
C ILE A 68 -4.70 -0.31 -1.27
N LEU A 69 -4.06 -0.13 -2.42
CA LEU A 69 -4.43 -0.78 -3.68
C LEU A 69 -4.29 -2.30 -3.58
N LYS A 70 -3.15 -2.78 -3.04
CA LYS A 70 -2.88 -4.21 -2.82
C LYS A 70 -3.89 -4.85 -1.87
N TRP A 71 -4.26 -4.16 -0.80
CA TRP A 71 -5.32 -4.62 0.11
C TRP A 71 -6.66 -4.74 -0.62
N TYR A 72 -7.01 -3.75 -1.45
CA TYR A 72 -8.26 -3.73 -2.18
C TYR A 72 -8.38 -4.89 -3.19
N THR A 73 -7.29 -5.22 -3.90
CA THR A 73 -7.27 -6.26 -4.93
C THR A 73 -7.19 -7.68 -4.37
N GLU A 74 -6.25 -7.94 -3.46
CA GLU A 74 -5.87 -9.32 -3.06
C GLU A 74 -5.56 -9.48 -1.56
N GLY A 75 -5.23 -8.39 -0.86
CA GLY A 75 -4.81 -8.45 0.53
C GLY A 75 -5.92 -8.49 1.57
N HIS A 76 -7.20 -8.25 1.22
CA HIS A 76 -8.27 -8.05 2.19
C HIS A 76 -8.71 -9.32 2.95
N VAL A 77 -9.15 -9.13 4.19
CA VAL A 77 -9.72 -10.21 5.01
C VAL A 77 -11.13 -10.56 4.51
N ALA A 78 -11.53 -11.84 4.57
CA ALA A 78 -12.86 -12.28 4.15
C ALA A 78 -14.01 -11.65 4.97
N LYS A 79 -13.70 -11.22 6.19
CA LYS A 79 -14.66 -10.66 7.16
C LYS A 79 -15.09 -9.25 6.73
N GLY A 80 -16.37 -9.08 6.38
CA GLY A 80 -16.91 -7.78 5.94
C GLY A 80 -16.42 -7.30 4.58
N LYS A 81 -15.77 -8.18 3.79
CA LYS A 81 -15.14 -7.87 2.50
C LYS A 81 -16.02 -7.02 1.59
N SER A 82 -17.24 -7.45 1.29
CA SER A 82 -18.12 -6.76 0.35
C SER A 82 -18.43 -5.32 0.80
N VAL A 83 -18.72 -5.14 2.09
CA VAL A 83 -19.07 -3.83 2.66
C VAL A 83 -17.86 -2.88 2.63
N PHE A 84 -16.68 -3.36 3.00
CA PHE A 84 -15.48 -2.52 3.02
C PHE A 84 -14.99 -2.20 1.61
N LEU A 85 -15.01 -3.16 0.68
CA LEU A 85 -14.64 -2.90 -0.72
C LEU A 85 -15.58 -1.87 -1.36
N GLU A 86 -16.90 -2.01 -1.15
CA GLU A 86 -17.85 -1.04 -1.70
C GLU A 86 -17.66 0.36 -1.12
N GLN A 87 -17.40 0.46 0.19
CA GLN A 87 -17.12 1.74 0.86
C GLN A 87 -15.80 2.38 0.38
N MET A 88 -14.79 1.56 0.09
CA MET A 88 -13.46 2.01 -0.33
C MET A 88 -13.35 2.29 -1.83
N LYS A 89 -14.29 1.77 -2.64
CA LYS A 89 -14.25 1.87 -4.11
C LYS A 89 -13.99 3.29 -4.61
N LYS A 90 -14.74 4.28 -4.13
CA LYS A 90 -14.57 5.69 -4.55
C LYS A 90 -13.20 6.26 -4.20
N PHE A 91 -12.64 5.85 -3.07
CA PHE A 91 -11.34 6.33 -2.63
C PHE A 91 -10.21 5.66 -3.42
N VAL A 92 -10.33 4.36 -3.70
CA VAL A 92 -9.40 3.62 -4.54
C VAL A 92 -9.43 4.10 -5.99
N GLU A 93 -10.62 4.42 -6.52
CA GLU A 93 -10.73 5.08 -7.84
C GLU A 93 -10.06 6.45 -7.81
N TRP A 94 -10.26 7.26 -6.77
CA TRP A 94 -9.59 8.55 -6.65
C TRP A 94 -8.05 8.42 -6.61
N LEU A 95 -7.50 7.47 -5.85
CA LEU A 95 -6.05 7.20 -5.80
C LEU A 95 -5.50 6.91 -7.22
N LYS A 96 -6.13 5.98 -7.94
CA LYS A 96 -5.72 5.64 -9.31
C LYS A 96 -5.82 6.78 -10.32
N ASN A 97 -6.81 7.65 -10.18
CA ASN A 97 -6.95 8.81 -11.08
C ASN A 97 -5.98 9.96 -10.71
N ALA A 98 -5.55 10.04 -9.44
CA ALA A 98 -4.62 11.09 -9.00
C ALA A 98 -3.23 10.94 -9.64
N GLU A 99 -2.81 9.73 -10.01
CA GLU A 99 -1.60 9.51 -10.82
C GLU A 99 -1.75 10.00 -12.27
N GLU A 100 -2.90 9.79 -12.92
CA GLU A 100 -3.11 10.12 -14.34
C GLU A 100 -3.23 11.63 -14.64
N GLU A 101 -3.55 12.48 -13.66
CA GLU A 101 -3.70 13.93 -13.87
C GLU A 101 -2.34 14.68 -13.89
N SER A 102 -1.24 14.02 -13.50
CA SER A 102 0.09 14.65 -13.37
C SER A 102 0.98 14.49 -14.62
N GLU A 103 0.55 13.75 -15.64
CA GLU A 103 1.34 13.42 -16.84
C GLU A 103 0.97 14.29 -18.07
N SER A 104 0.04 15.25 -17.94
CA SER A 104 -0.54 16.00 -19.07
C SER A 104 -0.24 17.52 -19.10
N GLU A 105 0.85 17.99 -18.47
CA GLU A 105 1.23 19.43 -18.44
C GLU A 105 2.65 19.73 -18.98
N GLU A 106 3.25 18.90 -19.84
CA GLU A 106 4.58 19.16 -20.43
C GLU A 106 4.64 19.07 -21.98
N GLU A 107 3.64 19.53 -22.73
CA GLU A 107 3.82 19.76 -24.19
C GLU A 107 2.97 20.94 -24.69
N GLU A 108 3.36 22.19 -24.43
CA GLU A 108 3.04 23.38 -25.26
C GLU A 108 3.91 24.56 -24.79
N ALA A 109 5.21 24.51 -25.10
CA ALA A 109 6.11 25.65 -24.98
C ALA A 109 6.91 25.84 -26.27
N ASP A 110 6.41 26.81 -27.07
CA ASP A 110 7.03 27.52 -28.21
C ASP A 110 7.18 26.79 -29.57
#